data_AF-A0A9X2U343-F1
#
_entry.id   AF-A0A9X2U343-F1
#
_cell.length_a   1.000
_cell.length_b   1.000
_cell.length_c   1.000
_cell.angle_alpha   90.00
_cell.angle_beta   90.00
_cell.angle_gamma   90.00
#
_symmetry.space_group_name_H-M   'P 1'
#
loop_
_entity.id
_entity.type
_entity.pdbx_description
1 polymer ?
#
loop_
_entity_poly.entity_id
_entity_poly.type
_entity_poly.pdbx_seq_one_letter_code
_entity_poly.pdbx_strand_id
1 'polypeptide(L)'
;MQVIYLTNRDASLEATTRTNLRNLGFPVDDAPDAVLTQGEREGWTPKAARRRWVAERYRILLLVGDNFGDFVAADTSVSARRVKARSFRKYWGTRWIVLPNPQYGSWEAALYDFEYGLPPRSRLEAKHEHLTPKRPQ
;
A
#
# COMPACT_ATOMS: atom_id res chain seq x y z
N MET A 1 23.03 -0.90 4.80
CA MET A 1 21.63 -1.35 4.57
C MET A 1 20.84 -0.11 4.22
N GLN A 2 20.07 -0.10 3.15
CA GLN A 2 19.36 1.09 2.66
C GLN A 2 17.86 0.98 3.00
N VAL A 3 17.26 2.09 3.41
CA VAL A 3 15.80 2.23 3.50
C VAL A 3 15.31 2.97 2.26
N ILE A 4 14.28 2.43 1.59
CA ILE A 4 13.61 3.05 0.45
C ILE A 4 12.14 3.28 0.81
N TYR A 5 11.70 4.53 0.79
CA TYR A 5 10.32 4.94 1.04
C TYR A 5 9.53 4.96 -0.28
N LEU A 6 8.78 3.89 -0.54
CA LEU A 6 7.99 3.75 -1.74
C LEU A 6 6.52 4.13 -1.46
N THR A 7 6.13 5.34 -1.85
CA THR A 7 4.89 6.01 -1.40
C THR A 7 3.93 6.34 -2.55
N ASN A 8 2.63 6.33 -2.28
CA ASN A 8 1.62 6.81 -3.24
C ASN A 8 1.31 8.32 -3.09
N ARG A 9 2.13 9.07 -2.35
CA ARG A 9 2.14 10.53 -2.50
C ARG A 9 2.52 10.88 -3.93
N ASP A 10 1.88 11.92 -4.45
CA ASP A 10 2.16 12.45 -5.78
C ASP A 10 3.60 12.96 -5.88
N ALA A 11 4.18 12.92 -7.08
CA ALA A 11 5.54 13.39 -7.36
C ALA A 11 5.76 14.86 -6.96
N SER A 12 4.73 15.71 -7.10
CA SER A 12 4.79 17.11 -6.65
C SER A 12 5.03 17.25 -5.14
N LEU A 13 4.76 16.20 -4.34
CA LEU A 13 4.93 16.19 -2.89
C LEU A 13 6.24 15.54 -2.44
N GLU A 14 7.14 15.14 -3.35
CA GLU A 14 8.38 14.44 -2.99
C GLU A 14 9.26 15.29 -2.06
N ALA A 15 9.54 16.54 -2.45
CA ALA A 15 10.40 17.44 -1.69
C ALA A 15 9.87 17.66 -0.26
N THR A 16 8.57 17.94 -0.11
CA THR A 16 7.92 18.10 1.21
C THR A 16 7.95 16.80 2.01
N THR A 17 7.79 15.65 1.35
CA THR A 17 7.89 14.33 2.01
C THR A 17 9.29 14.08 2.55
N ARG A 18 10.33 14.38 1.78
CA ARG A 18 11.73 14.29 2.24
C ARG A 18 12.00 15.20 3.43
N THR A 19 11.54 16.46 3.38
CA THR A 19 11.68 17.40 4.51
C THR A 19 11.03 16.86 5.78
N ASN A 20 9.81 16.34 5.69
CA ASN A 20 9.13 15.78 6.87
C ASN A 20 9.87 14.57 7.45
N LEU A 21 10.34 13.65 6.60
CA LEU A 21 11.11 12.50 7.03
C LEU A 21 12.44 12.92 7.70
N ARG A 22 13.14 13.89 7.11
CA ARG A 22 14.39 14.44 7.66
C ARG A 22 14.16 15.06 9.04
N ASN A 23 13.11 15.87 9.19
CA ASN A 23 12.77 16.52 10.45
C ASN A 23 12.43 15.51 11.57
N LEU A 24 11.98 14.30 11.20
CA LEU A 24 11.69 13.21 12.12
C LEU A 24 12.90 12.26 12.33
N GLY A 25 14.07 12.59 11.77
CA GLY A 25 15.30 11.81 11.93
C GLY A 25 15.37 10.54 11.06
N PHE A 26 14.51 10.41 10.04
CA PHE A 26 14.57 9.28 9.13
C PHE A 26 15.70 9.43 8.11
N PRO A 27 16.41 8.33 7.76
CA PRO A 27 17.49 8.36 6.78
C PRO A 27 16.92 8.56 5.38
N VAL A 28 17.03 9.77 4.82
CA VAL A 28 16.57 10.12 3.46
C VAL A 28 17.69 10.59 2.53
N ASP A 29 18.86 10.90 3.09
CA ASP A 29 20.02 11.41 2.36
C ASP A 29 21.07 10.31 2.07
N ASP A 30 20.86 9.10 2.61
CA ASP A 30 21.74 7.93 2.41
C ASP A 30 21.77 7.44 0.95
N ALA A 31 20.74 7.76 0.17
CA ALA A 31 20.68 7.49 -1.26
C ALA A 31 19.86 8.56 -2.00
N PRO A 32 20.27 9.00 -3.20
CA PRO A 32 19.49 9.96 -3.99
C PRO A 32 18.06 9.47 -4.25
N ASP A 33 17.89 8.17 -4.50
CA ASP A 33 16.59 7.53 -4.77
C ASP A 33 15.91 6.93 -3.51
N ALA A 34 16.20 7.47 -2.32
CA ALA A 34 15.64 6.96 -1.06
C ALA A 34 14.12 7.13 -0.96
N VAL A 35 13.51 8.13 -1.61
CA VAL A 35 12.06 8.36 -1.64
C VAL A 35 11.57 8.23 -3.07
N LEU A 36 10.64 7.30 -3.32
CA LEU A 36 10.04 7.06 -4.63
C LEU A 36 8.54 7.36 -4.57
N THR A 37 8.12 8.40 -5.29
CA THR A 37 6.73 8.86 -5.29
C THR A 37 5.93 8.24 -6.44
N GLN A 38 4.61 8.43 -6.44
CA GLN A 38 3.76 7.98 -7.53
C GLN A 38 3.80 8.98 -8.67
N GLY A 39 3.91 8.49 -9.91
CA GLY A 39 3.89 9.34 -11.11
C GLY A 39 5.20 10.09 -11.40
N GLU A 40 6.24 9.86 -10.62
CA GLU A 40 7.57 10.48 -10.82
C GLU A 40 8.22 10.08 -12.16
N ARG A 41 7.89 8.88 -12.65
CA ARG A 41 8.29 8.38 -13.98
C ARG A 41 7.10 7.74 -14.67
N GLU A 42 7.17 7.64 -16.00
CA GLU A 42 6.16 6.93 -16.79
C GLU A 42 5.97 5.50 -16.27
N GLY A 43 4.70 5.08 -16.12
CA GLY A 43 4.35 3.75 -15.60
C GLY A 43 4.52 3.57 -14.08
N TRP A 44 4.92 4.60 -13.32
CA TRP A 44 5.12 4.50 -11.86
C TRP A 44 3.85 4.77 -11.04
N THR A 45 2.67 4.69 -11.65
CA THR A 45 1.40 4.74 -10.91
C THR A 45 1.29 3.55 -9.94
N PRO A 46 1.43 2.28 -10.36
CA PRO A 46 1.46 1.15 -9.44
C PRO A 46 2.78 1.06 -8.67
N LYS A 47 2.71 0.66 -7.39
CA LYS A 47 3.92 0.36 -6.60
C LYS A 47 4.73 -0.81 -7.16
N ALA A 48 4.11 -1.71 -7.93
CA ALA A 48 4.78 -2.89 -8.49
C ALA A 48 5.94 -2.52 -9.43
N ALA A 49 5.74 -1.53 -10.31
CA ALA A 49 6.79 -1.06 -11.22
C ALA A 49 7.98 -0.46 -10.44
N ARG A 50 7.70 0.37 -9.45
CA ARG A 50 8.71 0.96 -8.56
C ARG A 50 9.45 -0.09 -7.73
N ARG A 51 8.75 -1.09 -7.20
CA ARG A 51 9.38 -2.21 -6.48
C ARG A 51 10.31 -3.01 -7.39
N ARG A 52 9.93 -3.23 -8.66
CA ARG A 52 10.77 -3.91 -9.65
C ARG A 52 12.05 -3.11 -9.93
N TRP A 53 11.90 -1.80 -10.11
CA TRP A 53 13.04 -0.89 -10.30
C TRP A 53 14.03 -0.91 -9.12
N VAL A 54 13.51 -0.97 -7.89
CA VAL A 54 14.35 -1.16 -6.68
C VAL A 54 15.02 -2.55 -6.72
N ALA A 55 14.29 -3.60 -7.07
CA ALA A 55 14.80 -4.98 -7.09
C ALA A 55 15.89 -5.23 -8.14
N GLU A 56 15.97 -4.42 -9.20
CA GLU A 56 17.06 -4.45 -10.19
C GLU A 56 18.39 -3.94 -9.62
N ARG A 57 18.34 -3.15 -8.53
CA ARG A 57 19.50 -2.46 -7.93
C ARG A 57 19.84 -2.99 -6.54
N TYR A 58 18.84 -3.51 -5.84
CA TYR A 58 18.95 -3.94 -4.46
C TYR A 58 18.29 -5.30 -4.25
N ARG A 59 18.85 -6.08 -3.34
CA ARG A 59 18.14 -7.23 -2.77
C ARG A 59 17.17 -6.72 -1.69
N ILE A 60 15.87 -6.76 -1.98
CA ILE A 60 14.82 -6.40 -1.02
C ILE A 60 14.75 -7.50 0.05
N LEU A 61 15.14 -7.19 1.28
CA LEU A 61 15.07 -8.12 2.41
C LEU A 61 13.70 -8.08 3.10
N LEU A 62 13.15 -6.87 3.27
CA LEU A 62 11.88 -6.61 3.94
C LEU A 62 10.99 -5.70 3.09
N LEU A 63 9.69 -5.97 3.13
CA LEU A 63 8.65 -5.00 2.77
C LEU A 63 7.86 -4.67 4.03
N VAL A 64 7.58 -3.40 4.24
CA VAL A 64 6.83 -2.89 5.40
C VAL A 64 5.72 -1.99 4.88
N GLY A 65 4.49 -2.20 5.33
CA GLY A 65 3.35 -1.43 4.84
C GLY A 65 2.05 -1.77 5.54
N ASP A 66 1.06 -0.90 5.38
CA ASP A 66 -0.27 -1.04 5.98
C ASP A 66 -1.32 -1.55 4.99
N ASN A 67 -0.99 -1.53 3.70
CA ASN A 67 -1.92 -1.82 2.64
C ASN A 67 -1.45 -3.02 1.80
N PHE A 68 -2.38 -3.85 1.32
CA PHE A 68 -2.03 -5.06 0.55
C PHE A 68 -1.19 -4.73 -0.71
N GLY A 69 -1.45 -3.55 -1.29
CA GLY A 69 -0.71 -2.97 -2.42
C GLY A 69 0.78 -2.76 -2.20
N ASP A 70 1.23 -2.70 -0.94
CA ASP A 70 2.63 -2.50 -0.57
C ASP A 70 3.47 -3.76 -0.77
N PHE A 71 2.82 -4.92 -0.72
CA PHE A 71 3.45 -6.23 -0.84
C PHE A 71 3.26 -6.83 -2.23
N VAL A 72 2.05 -6.72 -2.78
CA VAL A 72 1.64 -7.31 -4.05
C VAL A 72 0.67 -6.40 -4.80
N ALA A 73 0.44 -6.63 -6.10
CA ALA A 73 -0.67 -5.99 -6.79
C ALA A 73 -2.01 -6.35 -6.11
N ALA A 74 -2.86 -5.36 -5.86
CA ALA A 74 -3.96 -5.44 -4.90
C ALA A 74 -5.31 -4.91 -5.40
N ASP A 75 -5.46 -4.61 -6.67
CA ASP A 75 -6.70 -4.20 -7.36
C ASP A 75 -7.66 -5.37 -7.60
N THR A 76 -8.03 -6.08 -6.54
CA THR A 76 -8.88 -7.28 -6.61
C THR A 76 -9.93 -7.31 -5.49
N SER A 77 -10.99 -8.09 -5.68
CA SER A 77 -12.08 -8.28 -4.71
C SER A 77 -11.60 -8.80 -3.35
N VAL A 78 -12.45 -8.69 -2.31
CA VAL A 78 -12.16 -9.20 -0.96
C VAL A 78 -11.76 -10.67 -0.96
N SER A 79 -12.45 -11.51 -1.74
CA SER A 79 -12.17 -12.95 -1.82
C SER A 79 -10.82 -13.23 -2.50
N ALA A 80 -10.53 -12.55 -3.61
CA ALA A 80 -9.26 -12.68 -4.32
C ALA A 80 -8.06 -12.23 -3.45
N ARG A 81 -8.21 -11.14 -2.70
CA ARG A 81 -7.23 -10.69 -1.71
C ARG A 81 -6.95 -11.76 -0.66
N ARG A 82 -8.00 -12.37 -0.09
CA ARG A 82 -7.86 -13.44 0.91
C ARG A 82 -7.14 -14.67 0.33
N VAL A 83 -7.46 -15.08 -0.89
CA VAL A 83 -6.78 -16.20 -1.58
C VAL A 83 -5.31 -15.88 -1.78
N LYS A 84 -4.98 -14.70 -2.29
CA LYS A 84 -3.60 -14.26 -2.53
C LYS A 84 -2.81 -14.09 -1.23
N ALA A 85 -3.44 -13.56 -0.17
CA ALA A 85 -2.79 -13.47 1.14
C ALA A 85 -2.40 -14.86 1.68
N ARG A 86 -3.25 -15.87 1.49
CA ARG A 86 -2.94 -17.26 1.88
C ARG A 86 -1.82 -17.90 1.07
N SER A 87 -1.68 -17.58 -0.22
CA SER A 87 -0.58 -18.12 -1.03
C SER A 87 0.79 -17.63 -0.53
N PHE A 88 0.85 -16.44 0.07
CA PHE A 88 2.06 -15.88 0.69
C PHE A 88 2.17 -16.11 2.21
N ARG A 89 1.45 -17.08 2.79
CA ARG A 89 1.39 -17.28 4.25
C ARG A 89 2.74 -17.31 4.99
N LYS A 90 3.80 -17.82 4.35
CA LYS A 90 5.15 -17.93 4.92
C LYS A 90 5.92 -16.60 4.98
N TYR A 91 5.43 -15.57 4.29
CA TYR A 91 6.13 -14.28 4.13
C TYR A 91 5.71 -13.28 5.21
N TRP A 92 4.44 -13.35 5.66
CA TRP A 92 3.91 -12.48 6.69
C TRP A 92 4.67 -12.66 8.01
N GLY A 93 5.09 -11.55 8.61
CA GLY A 93 5.85 -11.53 9.87
C GLY A 93 7.33 -11.89 9.74
N THR A 94 7.81 -12.33 8.57
CA THR A 94 9.22 -12.71 8.35
C THR A 94 9.91 -11.82 7.33
N ARG A 95 9.24 -11.58 6.21
CA ARG A 95 9.73 -10.75 5.08
C ARG A 95 8.81 -9.57 4.82
N TRP A 96 7.52 -9.77 5.10
CA TRP A 96 6.45 -8.79 4.93
C TRP A 96 5.91 -8.42 6.30
N ILE A 97 6.19 -7.20 6.74
CA ILE A 97 5.81 -6.68 8.04
C ILE A 97 4.59 -5.77 7.86
N VAL A 98 3.46 -6.17 8.41
CA VAL A 98 2.19 -5.44 8.28
C VAL A 98 2.04 -4.45 9.41
N LEU A 99 1.69 -3.22 9.07
CA LEU A 99 1.27 -2.20 10.03
C LEU A 99 -0.26 -2.12 10.05
N PRO A 100 -0.93 -2.09 11.22
CA PRO A 100 -2.38 -2.02 11.27
C PRO A 100 -2.88 -0.61 10.88
N ASN A 101 -3.73 -0.54 9.85
CA ASN A 101 -4.46 0.68 9.48
C ASN A 101 -5.95 0.36 9.25
N PRO A 102 -6.79 0.53 10.30
CA PRO A 102 -8.24 0.34 10.19
C PRO A 102 -8.98 1.60 9.69
N GLN A 103 -8.28 2.72 9.49
CA GLN A 103 -8.93 4.00 9.16
C GLN A 103 -9.28 4.09 7.68
N TYR A 104 -8.39 3.63 6.81
CA TYR A 104 -8.59 3.62 5.37
C TYR A 104 -7.71 2.56 4.72
N GLY A 105 -7.96 2.27 3.45
CA GLY A 105 -7.06 1.47 2.64
C GLY A 105 -7.77 0.80 1.48
N SER A 106 -7.00 0.06 0.70
CA SER A 106 -7.58 -0.64 -0.45
C SER A 106 -8.52 -1.79 -0.03
N TRP A 107 -8.43 -2.24 1.23
CA TRP A 107 -9.37 -3.19 1.82
C TRP A 107 -10.80 -2.63 1.90
N GLU A 108 -10.95 -1.32 2.11
CA GLU A 108 -12.23 -0.62 2.13
C GLU A 108 -12.76 -0.49 0.70
N ALA A 109 -11.92 -0.05 -0.23
CA ALA A 109 -12.27 0.08 -1.64
C ALA A 109 -12.72 -1.24 -2.28
N ALA A 110 -12.16 -2.37 -1.84
CA ALA A 110 -12.55 -3.69 -2.32
C ALA A 110 -13.98 -4.12 -1.91
N LEU A 111 -14.62 -3.41 -0.98
CA LEU A 111 -16.02 -3.67 -0.59
C LEU A 111 -17.03 -3.14 -1.62
N TYR A 112 -16.58 -2.25 -2.51
CA TYR A 112 -17.38 -1.63 -3.57
C TYR A 112 -16.59 -1.56 -4.88
N ASP A 113 -15.82 -2.62 -5.16
CA ASP A 113 -15.10 -2.85 -6.42
C ASP A 113 -14.22 -1.68 -6.92
N PHE A 114 -13.62 -0.94 -5.98
CA PHE A 114 -12.77 0.23 -6.24
C PHE A 114 -13.50 1.36 -7.00
N GLU A 115 -14.82 1.41 -6.93
CA GLU A 115 -15.63 2.49 -7.49
C GLU A 115 -15.57 3.74 -6.59
N TYR A 116 -14.45 4.47 -6.68
CA TYR A 116 -14.23 5.69 -5.90
C TYR A 116 -15.18 6.84 -6.27
N GLY A 117 -16.02 6.69 -7.31
CA GLY A 117 -17.04 7.67 -7.71
C GLY A 117 -18.37 7.53 -6.99
N LEU A 118 -18.59 6.42 -6.25
CA LEU A 118 -19.89 6.17 -5.60
C LEU A 118 -20.26 7.27 -4.59
N PRO A 119 -21.55 7.65 -4.48
CA PRO A 119 -22.01 8.55 -3.43
C PRO A 119 -21.64 8.01 -2.03
N PRO A 120 -21.40 8.90 -1.03
CA PRO A 120 -21.02 8.47 0.32
C PRO A 120 -21.99 7.46 0.94
N ARG A 121 -23.30 7.62 0.70
CA ARG A 121 -24.33 6.69 1.19
C ARG A 121 -24.20 5.29 0.60
N SER A 122 -23.96 5.18 -0.71
CA SER A 122 -23.78 3.88 -1.38
C SER A 122 -22.54 3.14 -0.86
N ARG A 123 -21.45 3.87 -0.56
CA ARG A 123 -20.27 3.26 0.09
C ARG A 123 -20.57 2.78 1.50
N LEU A 124 -21.38 3.52 2.25
CA LEU A 124 -21.80 3.12 3.60
C LEU A 124 -22.66 1.85 3.56
N GLU A 125 -23.62 1.78 2.63
CA GLU A 125 -24.46 0.62 2.41
C GLU A 125 -23.62 -0.62 2.03
N ALA A 126 -22.69 -0.50 1.07
CA ALA A 126 -21.78 -1.58 0.71
C ALA A 126 -20.92 -2.07 1.91
N LYS A 127 -20.45 -1.16 2.77
CA LYS A 127 -19.74 -1.53 4.01
C LYS A 127 -20.64 -2.30 4.97
N HIS A 128 -21.89 -1.88 5.13
CA HIS A 128 -22.86 -2.54 6.00
C HIS A 128 -23.20 -3.96 5.53
N GLU A 129 -23.35 -4.17 4.22
CA GLU A 129 -23.62 -5.50 3.63
C GLU A 129 -22.50 -6.51 3.91
N HIS A 130 -21.28 -6.03 4.11
CA HIS A 130 -20.12 -6.87 4.43
C HIS A 130 -19.96 -7.15 5.94
N LEU A 131 -20.83 -6.62 6.79
CA LEU A 131 -20.84 -6.94 8.21
C LEU A 131 -21.42 -8.34 8.44
N THR A 132 -20.82 -9.10 9.35
CA THR A 132 -21.37 -10.37 9.84
C THR A 132 -21.86 -10.17 11.27
N PRO A 133 -23.09 -9.69 11.49
CA PRO A 133 -23.60 -9.44 12.82
C PRO A 133 -23.86 -10.75 13.58
N LYS A 134 -23.69 -10.72 14.90
CA LYS A 134 -23.94 -11.88 15.79
C LYS A 134 -25.41 -12.34 15.77
N ARG A 135 -26.35 -11.44 15.49
CA ARG A 135 -27.77 -11.72 15.31
C ARG A 135 -28.16 -11.38 13.87
N PRO A 136 -28.85 -12.27 13.14
CA PRO A 136 -29.40 -11.91 11.85
C PRO A 136 -30.40 -10.76 12.01
N GLN A 137 -30.40 -9.85 11.04
CA GLN A 137 -31.41 -8.79 10.91
C GLN A 137 -32.73 -9.36 10.41
#